data_AF-A0A974C998-F1
#
_entry.id   AF-A0A974C998-F1
#
_cell.length_a   1.000
_cell.length_b   1.000
_cell.length_c   1.000
_cell.angle_alpha   90.00
_cell.angle_beta   90.00
_cell.angle_gamma   90.00
#
_symmetry.space_group_name_H-M   'P 1'
#
loop_
_entity.id
_entity.type
_entity.pdbx_description
1 polymer ?
#
loop_
_entity_poly.entity_id
_entity_poly.type
_entity_poly.pdbx_seq_one_letter_code
_entity_poly.pdbx_strand_id
1 'polypeptide(L)'
;MEFGFTYVLMGCPRLVKSDRGIENVLVAIFQTSFRYYHNDSSSGSKSFRFGKSVHNQRAECFFGHLKKSWISMWQQNFETMVAAEILDLSNPVNIHCLQFCFLPLIDQEFKFEQCEWNGHLIRKQRGSQNFCAKPDVLYFAPPNGKENNICLLDPALRNYAENFAAVVGQHLVASEEFRNLSCQLLLQRGYTMPKTRCQAFDCYQILSASFDFIINRLQLCPPQTFVQAINVYHTIFHSYDWSLTSKGCYSTIPTI
;
A
#
# COMPACT_ATOMS: atom_id res chain seq x y z
N MET A 1 -3.70 2.96 -3.46
CA MET A 1 -3.30 3.49 -4.79
C MET A 1 -2.36 4.67 -4.57
N GLU A 2 -1.23 4.41 -3.92
CA GLU A 2 -0.26 5.44 -3.52
C GLU A 2 0.89 5.47 -4.53
N PHE A 3 1.23 6.67 -5.02
CA PHE A 3 2.50 7.07 -5.69
C PHE A 3 3.08 6.25 -6.86
N GLY A 4 2.54 5.09 -7.21
CA GLY A 4 3.02 4.26 -8.32
C GLY A 4 2.84 4.93 -9.69
N PHE A 5 1.87 5.84 -9.83
CA PHE A 5 1.65 6.57 -11.08
C PHE A 5 2.82 7.49 -11.45
N THR A 6 3.47 8.13 -10.48
CA THR A 6 4.58 9.05 -10.75
C THR A 6 5.90 8.34 -11.03
N TYR A 7 6.15 7.20 -10.37
CA TYR A 7 7.39 6.44 -10.56
C TYR A 7 7.44 5.67 -11.89
N VAL A 8 6.34 5.05 -12.32
CA VAL A 8 6.30 4.24 -13.54
C VAL A 8 6.23 5.10 -14.81
N LEU A 9 5.67 6.31 -14.73
CA LEU A 9 5.36 7.14 -15.90
C LEU A 9 6.20 8.42 -16.03
N MET A 10 7.05 8.73 -15.04
CA MET A 10 7.87 9.95 -14.99
C MET A 10 7.06 11.26 -15.16
N GLY A 11 5.76 11.23 -14.86
CA GLY A 11 4.82 12.30 -15.19
C GLY A 11 3.51 12.19 -14.42
N CYS A 12 2.64 13.20 -14.58
CA CYS A 12 1.29 13.24 -14.03
C CYS A 12 0.24 13.36 -15.15
N PRO A 13 -1.01 12.92 -14.94
CA PRO A 13 -2.07 13.12 -15.92
C PRO A 13 -2.31 14.61 -16.21
N ARG A 14 -2.67 14.97 -17.45
CA ARG A 14 -3.07 16.35 -17.82
C ARG A 14 -4.28 16.84 -17.00
N LEU A 15 -5.21 15.94 -16.74
CA LEU A 15 -6.44 16.20 -16.00
C LEU A 15 -6.83 14.97 -15.16
N VAL A 16 -7.12 15.18 -13.88
CA VAL A 16 -7.75 14.17 -13.02
C VAL A 16 -9.18 14.59 -12.70
N LYS A 17 -10.09 13.63 -12.77
CA LYS A 17 -11.47 13.81 -12.34
C LYS A 17 -11.76 12.83 -11.22
N SER A 18 -12.40 13.31 -10.17
CA SER A 18 -12.79 12.52 -9.02
C SER A 18 -14.17 12.94 -8.52
N ASP A 19 -14.82 12.11 -7.74
CA ASP A 19 -16.04 12.48 -7.03
C ASP A 19 -15.73 13.38 -5.82
N ARG A 20 -16.78 13.89 -5.17
CA ARG A 20 -16.64 14.77 -4.00
C ARG A 20 -16.45 13.96 -2.71
N GLY A 21 -15.43 13.11 -2.68
CA GLY A 21 -15.01 12.34 -1.50
C GLY A 21 -13.88 13.03 -0.74
N ILE A 22 -13.84 12.85 0.59
CA ILE A 22 -12.73 13.31 1.44
C ILE A 22 -11.42 12.56 1.17
N GLU A 23 -11.53 11.29 0.74
CA GLU A 23 -10.42 10.43 0.37
C GLU A 23 -9.59 10.96 -0.82
N ASN A 24 -10.22 11.74 -1.70
CA ASN A 24 -9.60 12.24 -2.92
C ASN A 24 -8.99 13.66 -2.79
N VAL A 25 -9.02 14.23 -1.58
CA VAL A 25 -8.47 15.57 -1.30
C VAL A 25 -6.95 15.59 -1.53
N LEU A 26 -6.24 14.57 -1.08
CA LEU A 26 -4.79 14.48 -1.28
C LEU A 26 -4.44 14.35 -2.77
N VAL A 27 -5.22 13.57 -3.54
CA VAL A 27 -5.05 13.46 -4.99
C VAL A 27 -5.23 14.82 -5.67
N ALA A 28 -6.21 15.61 -5.23
CA ALA A 28 -6.42 16.97 -5.74
C ALA A 28 -5.22 17.89 -5.44
N ILE A 29 -4.70 17.84 -4.22
CA ILE A 29 -3.53 18.63 -3.81
C ILE A 29 -2.31 18.25 -4.65
N PHE A 30 -1.99 16.96 -4.78
CA PHE A 30 -0.86 16.51 -5.58
C PHE A 30 -1.01 16.88 -7.04
N GLN A 31 -2.17 16.62 -7.64
CA GLN A 31 -2.43 16.89 -9.05
C GLN A 31 -2.31 18.38 -9.39
N THR A 32 -2.84 19.26 -8.54
CA THR A 32 -2.75 20.72 -8.77
C THR A 32 -1.33 21.25 -8.54
N SER A 33 -0.61 20.69 -7.57
CA SER A 33 0.79 21.03 -7.28
C SER A 33 1.73 20.61 -8.42
N PHE A 34 1.62 19.36 -8.88
CA PHE A 34 2.43 18.84 -10.00
C PHE A 34 2.20 19.59 -11.30
N ARG A 35 1.01 20.17 -11.47
CA ARG A 35 0.63 20.91 -12.68
C ARG A 35 0.79 22.42 -12.53
N TYR A 36 1.34 22.91 -11.42
CA TYR A 36 1.41 24.35 -11.09
C TYR A 36 2.18 25.17 -12.15
N TYR A 37 3.35 24.72 -12.57
CA TYR A 37 4.21 25.42 -13.54
C TYR A 37 3.90 25.10 -15.02
N HIS A 38 2.84 24.35 -15.30
CA HIS A 38 2.45 24.04 -16.68
C HIS A 38 1.66 25.20 -17.31
N ASN A 39 1.76 25.36 -18.64
CA ASN A 39 1.17 26.49 -19.37
C ASN A 39 0.00 26.12 -20.29
N ASP A 40 -0.56 24.92 -20.16
CA ASP A 40 -1.74 24.52 -20.93
C ASP A 40 -3.07 24.90 -20.25
N SER A 41 -4.19 24.70 -20.96
CA SER A 41 -5.53 25.09 -20.52
C SER A 41 -6.01 24.38 -19.24
N SER A 42 -5.38 23.27 -18.87
CA SER A 42 -5.71 22.44 -17.70
C SER A 42 -4.57 22.42 -16.68
N SER A 43 -3.80 23.50 -16.58
CA SER A 43 -2.71 23.68 -15.60
C SER A 43 -3.18 24.10 -14.21
N GLY A 44 -2.31 23.92 -13.22
CA GLY A 44 -2.52 24.33 -11.82
C GLY A 44 -3.85 23.84 -11.25
N SER A 45 -4.65 24.74 -10.69
CA SER A 45 -5.96 24.42 -10.11
C SER A 45 -6.98 23.87 -11.12
N LYS A 46 -6.77 24.07 -12.43
CA LYS A 46 -7.65 23.56 -13.50
C LYS A 46 -7.35 22.11 -13.88
N SER A 47 -6.27 21.53 -13.35
CA SER A 47 -5.82 20.15 -13.61
C SER A 47 -6.58 19.09 -12.83
N PHE A 48 -7.45 19.49 -11.89
CA PHE A 48 -8.30 18.61 -11.11
C PHE A 48 -9.76 19.09 -11.17
N ARG A 49 -10.71 18.16 -11.34
CA ARG A 49 -12.14 18.50 -11.40
C ARG A 49 -12.98 17.53 -10.58
N PHE A 50 -13.89 18.09 -9.79
CA PHE A 50 -14.94 17.32 -9.15
C PHE A 50 -16.06 16.98 -10.14
N GLY A 51 -16.41 15.71 -10.22
CA GLY A 51 -17.53 15.18 -10.98
C GLY A 51 -18.66 14.70 -10.07
N LYS A 52 -19.84 14.49 -10.66
CA LYS A 52 -20.92 13.72 -10.02
C LYS A 52 -20.50 12.24 -9.93
N SER A 53 -20.83 11.58 -8.82
CA SER A 53 -20.53 10.15 -8.59
C SER A 53 -21.14 9.23 -9.66
N VAL A 54 -22.23 9.63 -10.32
CA VAL A 54 -22.81 8.88 -11.47
C VAL A 54 -21.84 8.66 -12.63
N HIS A 55 -20.72 9.40 -12.70
CA HIS A 55 -19.69 9.18 -13.71
C HIS A 55 -18.57 8.24 -13.26
N ASN A 56 -18.60 7.76 -12.00
CA ASN A 56 -17.60 6.86 -11.43
C ASN A 56 -17.92 5.37 -11.67
N GLN A 57 -18.96 5.06 -12.44
CA GLN A 57 -19.47 3.70 -12.67
C GLN A 57 -18.39 2.69 -13.08
N ARG A 58 -17.39 3.10 -13.86
CA ARG A 58 -16.31 2.19 -14.29
C ARG A 58 -15.39 1.80 -13.13
N ALA A 59 -15.00 2.76 -12.30
CA ALA A 59 -14.17 2.48 -11.13
C ALA A 59 -14.97 1.69 -10.08
N GLU A 60 -16.25 2.02 -9.89
CA GLU A 60 -17.15 1.26 -9.01
C GLU A 60 -17.36 -0.17 -9.50
N CYS A 61 -17.53 -0.37 -10.81
CA CYS A 61 -17.63 -1.70 -11.41
C CYS A 61 -16.35 -2.52 -11.19
N PHE A 62 -15.19 -1.91 -11.40
CA PHE A 62 -13.89 -2.54 -11.13
C PHE A 62 -13.75 -2.88 -9.65
N PHE A 63 -14.07 -1.95 -8.74
CA PHE A 63 -14.05 -2.22 -7.31
C PHE A 63 -15.02 -3.35 -6.92
N GLY A 64 -16.19 -3.42 -7.56
CA GLY A 64 -17.12 -4.54 -7.41
C GLY A 64 -16.55 -5.88 -7.89
N HIS A 65 -15.70 -5.88 -8.92
CA HIS A 65 -14.95 -7.06 -9.36
C HIS A 65 -13.93 -7.49 -8.30
N LEU A 66 -13.08 -6.56 -7.84
CA LEU A 66 -12.09 -6.81 -6.77
C LEU A 66 -12.74 -7.38 -5.51
N LYS A 67 -13.88 -6.80 -5.12
CA LYS A 67 -14.67 -7.24 -3.96
C LYS A 67 -15.08 -8.70 -4.07
N LYS A 68 -15.49 -9.14 -5.26
CA LYS A 68 -15.90 -10.53 -5.53
C LYS A 68 -14.72 -11.49 -5.71
N SER A 69 -13.55 -10.96 -6.07
CA SER A 69 -12.33 -11.73 -6.32
C SER A 69 -11.70 -12.19 -5.00
N TRP A 70 -11.04 -11.29 -4.28
CA TRP A 70 -10.27 -11.64 -3.09
C TRP A 70 -10.50 -10.71 -1.89
N ILE A 71 -10.96 -9.47 -2.10
CA ILE A 71 -11.12 -8.49 -1.01
C ILE A 71 -12.12 -9.00 0.05
N SER A 72 -13.28 -9.54 -0.34
CA SER A 72 -14.28 -10.00 0.65
C SER A 72 -13.75 -11.14 1.52
N MET A 73 -12.88 -12.00 0.98
CA MET A 73 -12.25 -13.08 1.73
C MET A 73 -11.33 -12.51 2.81
N TRP A 74 -10.51 -11.51 2.48
CA TRP A 74 -9.64 -10.85 3.46
C TRP A 74 -10.42 -10.05 4.50
N GLN A 75 -11.48 -9.36 4.08
CA GLN A 75 -12.41 -8.68 5.00
C GLN A 75 -12.99 -9.66 6.01
N GLN A 76 -13.58 -10.77 5.54
CA GLN A 76 -14.13 -11.80 6.41
C GLN A 76 -13.08 -12.40 7.36
N ASN A 77 -11.85 -12.60 6.87
CA ASN A 77 -10.76 -13.10 7.69
C ASN A 77 -10.47 -12.16 8.88
N PHE A 78 -10.31 -10.87 8.62
CA PHE A 78 -10.03 -9.90 9.68
C PHE A 78 -11.24 -9.66 10.59
N GLU A 79 -12.46 -9.62 10.06
CA GLU A 79 -13.69 -9.55 10.84
C GLU A 79 -13.80 -10.74 11.80
N THR A 80 -13.43 -11.95 11.35
CA THR A 80 -13.40 -13.14 12.21
C THR A 80 -12.35 -13.01 13.31
N MET A 81 -11.17 -12.46 13.02
CA MET A 81 -10.15 -12.21 14.04
C MET A 81 -10.60 -11.21 15.10
N VAL A 82 -11.31 -10.15 14.71
CA VAL A 82 -11.89 -9.17 15.63
C VAL A 82 -13.00 -9.80 16.48
N ALA A 83 -13.92 -10.54 15.85
CA ALA A 83 -15.03 -11.20 16.53
C ALA A 83 -14.56 -12.27 17.54
N ALA A 84 -13.40 -12.89 17.28
CA ALA A 84 -12.77 -13.84 18.19
C ALA A 84 -11.89 -13.18 19.26
N GLU A 85 -11.85 -11.84 19.34
CA GLU A 85 -11.01 -11.06 20.27
C GLU A 85 -9.50 -11.32 20.10
N ILE A 86 -9.09 -11.84 18.93
CA ILE A 86 -7.69 -12.10 18.57
C ILE A 86 -7.02 -10.83 18.02
N LEU A 87 -7.81 -9.94 17.40
CA LEU A 87 -7.37 -8.68 16.83
C LEU A 87 -8.08 -7.51 17.52
N ASP A 88 -7.32 -6.74 18.29
CA ASP A 88 -7.77 -5.46 18.83
C ASP A 88 -7.34 -4.31 17.90
N LEU A 89 -8.33 -3.69 17.25
CA LEU A 89 -8.11 -2.57 16.33
C LEU A 89 -7.71 -1.27 17.04
N SER A 90 -7.93 -1.17 18.35
CA SER A 90 -7.53 -0.01 19.14
C SER A 90 -6.06 -0.07 19.58
N ASN A 91 -5.45 -1.25 19.51
CA ASN A 91 -4.05 -1.46 19.86
C ASN A 91 -3.13 -1.30 18.63
N PRO A 92 -2.31 -0.25 18.57
CA PRO A 92 -1.41 -0.01 17.44
C PRO A 92 -0.39 -1.13 17.22
N VAL A 93 0.00 -1.87 18.26
CA VAL A 93 0.92 -3.01 18.14
C VAL A 93 0.26 -4.14 17.37
N ASN A 94 -1.01 -4.45 17.69
CA ASN A 94 -1.77 -5.44 16.94
C ASN A 94 -1.91 -5.03 15.46
N ILE A 95 -2.18 -3.76 15.17
CA ILE A 95 -2.23 -3.27 13.80
C ILE A 95 -0.90 -3.42 13.08
N HIS A 96 0.23 -3.07 13.71
CA HIS A 96 1.54 -3.26 13.08
C HIS A 96 1.90 -4.73 12.86
N CYS A 97 1.59 -5.62 13.82
CA CYS A 97 1.76 -7.07 13.67
C CYS A 97 0.89 -7.61 12.51
N LEU A 98 -0.36 -7.15 12.42
CA LEU A 98 -1.28 -7.51 11.35
C LEU A 98 -0.71 -7.09 9.99
N GLN A 99 -0.29 -5.82 9.86
CA GLN A 99 0.29 -5.31 8.63
C GLN A 99 1.59 -6.07 8.27
N PHE A 100 2.46 -6.36 9.24
CA PHE A 100 3.71 -7.09 8.99
C PHE A 100 3.48 -8.47 8.40
N CYS A 101 2.51 -9.21 8.95
CA CYS A 101 2.24 -10.58 8.54
C CYS A 101 1.39 -10.67 7.27
N PHE A 102 0.41 -9.79 7.09
CA PHE A 102 -0.61 -9.94 6.04
C PHE A 102 -0.41 -9.02 4.84
N LEU A 103 0.17 -7.84 5.00
CA LEU A 103 0.34 -6.88 3.91
C LEU A 103 1.18 -7.43 2.75
N PRO A 104 2.27 -8.21 2.96
CA PRO A 104 3.00 -8.83 1.86
C PRO A 104 2.15 -9.78 1.01
N LEU A 105 1.20 -10.50 1.63
CA LEU A 105 0.29 -11.39 0.91
C LEU A 105 -0.76 -10.59 0.13
N ILE A 106 -1.31 -9.54 0.75
CA ILE A 106 -2.27 -8.65 0.08
C ILE A 106 -1.61 -7.92 -1.10
N ASP A 107 -0.34 -7.51 -0.97
CA ASP A 107 0.43 -6.91 -2.06
C ASP A 107 0.64 -7.90 -3.23
N GLN A 108 0.84 -9.18 -2.94
CA GLN A 108 0.88 -10.22 -3.97
C GLN A 108 -0.47 -10.38 -4.69
N GLU A 109 -1.58 -10.36 -3.97
CA GLU A 109 -2.93 -10.39 -4.57
C GLU A 109 -3.15 -9.17 -5.47
N PHE A 110 -2.75 -7.97 -5.03
CA PHE A 110 -2.82 -6.76 -5.85
C PHE A 110 -1.97 -6.88 -7.13
N LYS A 111 -0.75 -7.41 -7.04
CA LYS A 111 0.12 -7.62 -8.21
C LYS A 111 -0.48 -8.63 -9.18
N PHE A 112 -1.02 -9.74 -8.68
CA PHE A 112 -1.68 -10.74 -9.50
C PHE A 112 -2.88 -10.14 -10.24
N GLU A 113 -3.76 -9.46 -9.51
CA GLU A 113 -4.93 -8.80 -10.07
C GLU A 113 -4.56 -7.68 -11.05
N GLN A 114 -3.47 -6.94 -10.81
CA GLN A 114 -2.96 -5.96 -11.77
C GLN A 114 -2.55 -6.63 -13.08
N CYS A 115 -1.82 -7.75 -13.03
CA CYS A 115 -1.41 -8.49 -14.21
C CYS A 115 -2.62 -9.03 -15.00
N GLU A 116 -3.58 -9.64 -14.30
CA GLU A 116 -4.80 -10.18 -14.91
C GLU A 116 -5.65 -9.06 -15.52
N TRP A 117 -5.88 -7.99 -14.76
CA TRP A 117 -6.66 -6.85 -15.23
C TRP A 117 -5.96 -6.09 -16.35
N ASN A 118 -4.65 -5.94 -16.35
CA ASN A 118 -3.99 -5.25 -17.45
C ASN A 118 -3.81 -6.12 -18.70
N GLY A 119 -3.80 -7.45 -18.52
CA GLY A 119 -3.67 -8.46 -19.56
C GLY A 119 -4.99 -8.93 -20.18
N HIS A 120 -6.16 -8.65 -19.58
CA HIS A 120 -7.44 -9.13 -20.10
C HIS A 120 -7.81 -8.47 -21.43
N LEU A 121 -8.48 -9.22 -22.31
CA LEU A 121 -8.98 -8.67 -23.57
C LEU A 121 -10.28 -7.90 -23.33
N ILE A 122 -10.30 -6.60 -23.62
CA ILE A 122 -11.53 -5.82 -23.60
C ILE A 122 -12.43 -6.28 -24.74
N ARG A 123 -13.60 -6.81 -24.40
CA ARG A 123 -14.58 -7.29 -25.38
C ARG A 123 -15.18 -6.14 -26.20
N LYS A 124 -15.33 -6.37 -27.50
CA LYS A 124 -16.05 -5.45 -28.39
C LYS A 124 -17.51 -5.30 -27.96
N GLN A 125 -17.92 -4.09 -27.61
CA GLN A 125 -19.31 -3.74 -27.39
C GLN A 125 -19.92 -3.20 -28.69
N ARG A 126 -21.14 -3.65 -29.03
CA ARG A 126 -21.87 -3.15 -30.22
C ARG A 126 -22.11 -1.64 -30.08
N GLY A 127 -21.76 -0.87 -31.11
CA GLY A 127 -21.93 0.59 -31.12
C GLY A 127 -20.88 1.40 -30.34
N SER A 128 -19.89 0.74 -29.71
CA SER A 128 -18.81 1.43 -29.01
C SER A 128 -17.68 1.81 -29.96
N GLN A 129 -17.16 3.04 -29.83
CA GLN A 129 -15.93 3.48 -30.50
C GLN A 129 -14.66 3.06 -29.75
N ASN A 130 -14.79 2.32 -28.64
CA ASN A 130 -13.63 1.88 -27.86
C ASN A 130 -12.84 0.80 -28.60
N PHE A 131 -11.51 0.88 -28.51
CA PHE A 131 -10.63 -0.14 -29.04
C PHE A 131 -10.75 -1.45 -28.26
N CYS A 132 -10.66 -2.55 -28.99
CA CYS A 132 -10.71 -3.90 -28.46
C CYS A 132 -9.29 -4.43 -28.42
N ALA A 133 -8.61 -4.27 -27.29
CA ALA A 133 -7.31 -4.85 -27.03
C ALA A 133 -7.11 -4.99 -25.52
N LYS A 134 -5.94 -5.48 -25.13
CA LYS A 134 -5.54 -5.53 -23.72
C LYS A 134 -5.26 -4.12 -23.21
N PRO A 135 -5.64 -3.75 -21.97
CA PRO A 135 -5.31 -2.45 -21.39
C PRO A 135 -3.84 -2.06 -21.55
N ASP A 136 -2.90 -2.98 -21.28
CA ASP A 136 -1.47 -2.70 -21.47
C ASP A 136 -1.13 -2.37 -22.92
N VAL A 137 -1.70 -3.09 -23.89
CA VAL A 137 -1.48 -2.78 -25.32
C VAL A 137 -2.04 -1.40 -25.66
N LEU A 138 -3.25 -1.08 -25.20
CA LEU A 138 -3.87 0.23 -25.43
C LEU A 138 -3.07 1.37 -24.78
N TYR A 139 -2.36 1.09 -23.71
CA TYR A 139 -1.59 2.06 -22.97
C TYR A 139 -0.18 2.26 -23.54
N PHE A 140 0.59 1.17 -23.70
CA PHE A 140 1.99 1.22 -24.13
C PHE A 140 2.15 1.30 -25.66
N ALA A 141 1.15 0.83 -26.42
CA ALA A 141 1.16 0.86 -27.89
C ALA A 141 -0.21 1.32 -28.44
N PRO A 142 -0.61 2.57 -28.14
CA PRO A 142 -1.92 3.05 -28.52
C PRO A 142 -2.08 3.11 -30.05
N PRO A 143 -3.29 2.94 -30.58
CA PRO A 143 -3.59 3.14 -32.00
C PRO A 143 -3.21 4.54 -32.47
N ASN A 144 -2.90 4.68 -33.77
CA ASN A 144 -2.53 5.96 -34.38
C ASN A 144 -3.55 7.06 -34.11
N GLY A 145 -3.06 8.29 -33.90
CA GLY A 145 -3.88 9.47 -33.64
C GLY A 145 -4.36 9.61 -32.18
N LYS A 146 -3.72 8.91 -31.24
CA LYS A 146 -3.94 9.12 -29.80
C LYS A 146 -2.85 10.00 -29.20
N GLU A 147 -3.28 11.06 -28.52
CA GLU A 147 -2.39 11.95 -27.79
C GLU A 147 -1.93 11.32 -26.48
N ASN A 148 -0.64 11.48 -26.17
CA ASN A 148 -0.13 11.24 -24.83
C ASN A 148 -0.57 12.39 -23.91
N ASN A 149 -1.40 12.08 -22.92
CA ASN A 149 -1.90 13.03 -21.94
C ASN A 149 -1.09 13.04 -20.64
N ILE A 150 0.08 12.40 -20.62
CA ILE A 150 1.04 12.48 -19.52
C ILE A 150 1.84 13.77 -19.67
N CYS A 151 1.93 14.52 -18.57
CA CYS A 151 2.68 15.75 -18.46
C CYS A 151 3.89 15.50 -17.56
N LEU A 152 5.10 15.85 -18.03
CA LEU A 152 6.33 15.64 -17.28
C LEU A 152 6.33 16.45 -15.99
N LEU A 153 6.83 15.85 -14.91
CA LEU A 153 6.99 16.57 -13.66
C LEU A 153 8.18 17.53 -13.73
N ASP A 154 8.04 18.67 -13.08
CA ASP A 154 9.18 19.55 -12.79
C ASP A 154 10.25 18.76 -12.00
N PRO A 155 11.54 18.81 -12.39
CA PRO A 155 12.59 18.04 -11.72
C PRO A 155 12.73 18.32 -10.22
N ALA A 156 12.49 19.56 -9.77
CA ALA A 156 12.57 19.89 -8.35
C ALA A 156 11.36 19.34 -7.59
N LEU A 157 10.15 19.42 -8.15
CA LEU A 157 8.96 18.76 -7.58
C LEU A 157 9.10 17.24 -7.56
N ARG A 158 9.72 16.66 -8.58
CA ARG A 158 10.03 15.24 -8.62
C ARG A 158 10.98 14.85 -7.49
N ASN A 159 12.10 15.54 -7.35
CA ASN A 159 13.05 15.28 -6.27
C ASN A 159 12.40 15.49 -4.89
N TYR A 160 11.55 16.51 -4.74
CA TYR A 160 10.78 16.70 -3.51
C TYR A 160 9.83 15.54 -3.23
N ALA A 161 9.06 15.12 -4.24
CA ALA A 161 8.15 13.97 -4.13
C ALA A 161 8.90 12.67 -3.84
N GLU A 162 10.09 12.46 -4.42
CA GLU A 162 10.94 11.29 -4.15
C GLU A 162 11.48 11.28 -2.71
N ASN A 163 11.71 12.45 -2.11
CA ASN A 163 12.14 12.59 -0.71
C ASN A 163 10.99 12.54 0.30
N PHE A 164 9.74 12.82 -0.13
CA PHE A 164 8.56 12.89 0.74
C PHE A 164 7.64 11.67 0.63
N ALA A 165 7.53 11.07 -0.56
CA ALA A 165 7.00 9.73 -0.69
C ALA A 165 7.96 8.81 0.06
N ALA A 166 7.42 7.88 0.85
CA ALA A 166 8.19 6.84 1.51
C ALA A 166 9.30 6.37 0.56
N VAL A 167 10.57 6.42 1.00
CA VAL A 167 11.74 6.05 0.20
C VAL A 167 11.40 4.76 -0.54
N VAL A 168 11.70 4.64 -1.84
CA VAL A 168 11.46 3.37 -2.56
C VAL A 168 12.10 2.23 -1.76
N GLY A 169 11.27 1.33 -1.23
CA GLY A 169 11.70 0.24 -0.33
C GLY A 169 11.47 0.47 1.18
N GLN A 170 10.98 1.63 1.60
CA GLN A 170 10.49 1.85 2.96
C GLN A 170 9.19 1.04 3.11
N HIS A 171 9.27 -0.01 3.92
CA HIS A 171 8.15 -0.90 4.15
C HIS A 171 6.96 -0.10 4.72
N LEU A 172 5.75 -0.32 4.20
CA LEU A 172 4.50 0.30 4.67
C LEU A 172 4.16 -0.02 6.13
N VAL A 173 4.99 -0.81 6.81
CA VAL A 173 4.76 -1.33 8.15
C VAL A 173 5.78 -0.74 9.11
N ALA A 174 5.25 0.10 10.00
CA ALA A 174 5.89 0.61 11.22
C ALA A 174 7.33 1.15 11.03
N SER A 175 8.07 1.21 12.13
CA SER A 175 9.48 1.60 12.16
C SER A 175 10.42 0.47 11.77
N GLU A 176 11.66 0.80 11.45
CA GLU A 176 12.71 -0.19 11.17
C GLU A 176 12.98 -1.09 12.38
N GLU A 177 12.99 -0.51 13.57
CA GLU A 177 13.15 -1.22 14.83
C GLU A 177 12.07 -2.29 15.02
N PHE A 178 10.82 -1.99 14.68
CA PHE A 178 9.72 -2.95 14.79
C PHE A 178 9.93 -4.14 13.85
N ARG A 179 10.35 -3.88 12.61
CA ARG A 179 10.62 -4.93 11.62
C ARG A 179 11.78 -5.81 12.06
N ASN A 180 12.86 -5.19 12.54
CA ASN A 180 14.03 -5.93 13.02
C ASN A 180 13.66 -6.80 14.23
N LEU A 181 12.93 -6.25 15.21
CA LEU A 181 12.39 -7.01 16.34
C LEU A 181 11.52 -8.16 15.88
N SER A 182 10.56 -7.91 14.98
CA SER A 182 9.62 -8.92 14.49
C SER A 182 10.32 -10.05 13.75
N CYS A 183 11.23 -9.73 12.83
CA CYS A 183 12.04 -10.73 12.14
C CYS A 183 12.80 -11.63 13.13
N GLN A 184 13.43 -11.04 14.15
CA GLN A 184 14.18 -11.81 15.12
C GLN A 184 13.29 -12.67 16.02
N LEU A 185 12.14 -12.15 16.47
CA LEU A 185 11.19 -12.90 17.29
C LEU A 185 10.60 -14.11 16.56
N LEU A 186 10.39 -13.99 15.24
CA LEU A 186 9.97 -15.10 14.39
C LEU A 186 11.11 -16.12 14.21
N LEU A 187 12.32 -15.64 13.86
CA LEU A 187 13.48 -16.51 13.62
C LEU A 187 13.87 -17.32 14.85
N GLN A 188 13.85 -16.72 16.04
CA GLN A 188 14.10 -17.42 17.32
C GLN A 188 13.14 -18.60 17.56
N ARG A 189 11.95 -18.57 16.94
CA ARG A 189 10.93 -19.62 17.04
C ARG A 189 10.88 -20.53 15.80
N GLY A 190 11.82 -20.36 14.87
CA GLY A 190 11.89 -21.14 13.63
C GLY A 190 10.89 -20.73 12.56
N TYR A 191 10.29 -19.54 12.66
CA TYR A 191 9.36 -19.01 11.66
C TYR A 191 10.09 -18.18 10.61
N THR A 192 9.52 -18.17 9.40
CA THR A 192 9.95 -17.33 8.27
C THR A 192 8.80 -16.41 7.86
N MET A 193 9.07 -15.45 6.97
CA MET A 193 8.02 -14.58 6.47
C MET A 193 6.89 -15.40 5.81
N PRO A 194 5.63 -15.10 6.14
CA PRO A 194 4.50 -15.92 5.74
C PRO A 194 4.29 -15.87 4.22
N LYS A 195 3.98 -17.03 3.64
CA LYS A 195 3.60 -17.18 2.22
C LYS A 195 2.14 -17.57 2.03
N THR A 196 1.46 -17.92 3.12
CA THR A 196 0.05 -18.32 3.12
C THR A 196 -0.69 -17.62 4.24
N ARG A 197 -2.03 -17.55 4.11
CA ARG A 197 -2.89 -16.95 5.14
C ARG A 197 -2.74 -17.60 6.51
N CYS A 198 -2.66 -18.93 6.56
CA CYS A 198 -2.48 -19.66 7.82
C CYS A 198 -1.12 -19.31 8.46
N GLN A 199 -0.05 -19.29 7.67
CA GLN A 199 1.26 -18.88 8.18
C GLN A 199 1.27 -17.43 8.67
N ALA A 200 0.57 -16.53 7.98
CA ALA A 200 0.47 -15.13 8.41
C ALA A 200 -0.28 -15.00 9.74
N PHE A 201 -1.34 -15.80 9.92
CA PHE A 201 -2.06 -15.88 11.18
C PHE A 201 -1.17 -16.42 12.31
N ASP A 202 -0.43 -17.50 12.09
CA ASP A 202 0.51 -18.06 13.08
C ASP A 202 1.59 -17.03 13.47
N CYS A 203 2.18 -16.36 12.47
CA CYS A 203 3.16 -15.31 12.71
C CYS A 203 2.56 -14.13 13.50
N TYR A 204 1.33 -13.73 13.18
CA TYR A 204 0.63 -12.67 13.89
C TYR A 204 0.43 -13.02 15.37
N GLN A 205 -0.05 -14.23 15.68
CA GLN A 205 -0.27 -14.66 17.05
C GLN A 205 1.03 -14.70 17.85
N ILE A 206 2.12 -15.16 17.23
CA ILE A 206 3.44 -15.20 17.86
C ILE A 206 3.94 -13.78 18.14
N LEU A 207 3.83 -12.87 17.19
CA LEU A 207 4.31 -11.50 17.34
C LEU A 207 3.51 -10.72 18.38
N SER A 208 2.17 -10.75 18.30
CA SER A 208 1.30 -10.09 19.27
C SER A 208 1.61 -10.56 20.71
N ALA A 209 1.61 -11.87 20.95
CA ALA A 209 1.95 -12.43 22.26
C ALA A 209 3.38 -12.08 22.71
N SER A 210 4.35 -12.03 21.79
CA SER A 210 5.73 -11.67 22.12
C SER A 210 5.87 -10.22 22.53
N PHE A 211 5.24 -9.30 21.79
CA PHE A 211 5.28 -7.89 22.13
C PHE A 211 4.55 -7.62 23.44
N ASP A 212 3.39 -8.22 23.66
CA ASP A 212 2.68 -8.12 24.94
C ASP A 212 3.53 -8.61 26.11
N PHE A 213 4.21 -9.76 25.95
CA PHE A 213 5.12 -10.28 26.96
C PHE A 213 6.28 -9.33 27.24
N ILE A 214 6.92 -8.77 26.20
CA ILE A 214 8.08 -7.87 26.34
C ILE A 214 7.65 -6.54 26.98
N ILE A 215 6.55 -5.95 26.52
CA ILE A 215 6.00 -4.70 27.06
C ILE A 215 5.71 -4.87 28.56
N ASN A 216 5.05 -5.96 28.95
CA ASN A 216 4.76 -6.26 30.35
C ASN A 216 6.04 -6.52 31.16
N ARG A 217 7.00 -7.28 30.61
CA ARG A 217 8.27 -7.60 31.28
C ARG A 217 9.11 -6.35 31.55
N LEU A 218 9.13 -5.42 30.60
CA LEU A 218 9.84 -4.14 30.73
C LEU A 218 9.02 -3.06 31.45
N GLN A 219 7.81 -3.39 31.91
CA GLN A 219 6.89 -2.46 32.58
C GLN A 219 6.62 -1.19 31.78
N LEU A 220 6.56 -1.32 30.45
CA LEU A 220 6.28 -0.20 29.55
C LEU A 220 4.77 0.08 29.53
N CYS A 221 4.40 1.35 29.34
CA CYS A 221 3.00 1.72 29.17
C CYS A 221 2.49 1.19 27.81
N PRO A 222 1.36 0.46 27.77
CA PRO A 222 0.77 -0.01 26.51
C PRO A 222 0.42 1.18 25.59
N PRO A 223 0.92 1.19 24.34
CA PRO A 223 0.73 2.33 23.47
C PRO A 223 -0.73 2.45 23.03
N GLN A 224 -1.26 3.68 23.06
CA GLN A 224 -2.62 4.02 22.60
C GLN A 224 -2.61 4.69 21.22
N THR A 225 -1.43 5.07 20.73
CA THR A 225 -1.25 5.72 19.43
C THR A 225 -0.07 5.11 18.67
N PHE A 226 -0.06 5.23 17.34
CA PHE A 226 1.06 4.75 16.51
C PHE A 226 2.39 5.41 16.89
N VAL A 227 2.38 6.70 17.27
CA VAL A 227 3.57 7.42 17.73
C VAL A 227 4.12 6.81 19.02
N GLN A 228 3.25 6.53 19.99
CA GLN A 228 3.66 5.85 21.23
C GLN A 228 4.20 4.45 20.94
N ALA A 229 3.59 3.71 20.02
CA ALA A 229 4.07 2.38 19.64
C ALA A 229 5.48 2.44 19.04
N ILE A 230 5.79 3.42 18.20
CA ILE A 230 7.15 3.63 17.67
C ILE A 230 8.16 3.85 18.80
N ASN A 231 7.83 4.69 19.78
CA ASN A 231 8.70 4.93 20.94
C ASN A 231 8.91 3.65 21.78
N VAL A 232 7.86 2.83 21.93
CA VAL A 232 7.94 1.52 22.59
C VAL A 232 8.90 0.60 21.85
N TYR A 233 8.79 0.48 20.53
CA TYR A 233 9.70 -0.36 19.75
C TYR A 233 11.15 0.10 19.85
N HIS A 234 11.38 1.41 19.78
CA HIS A 234 12.71 1.98 19.95
C HIS A 234 13.28 1.65 21.34
N THR A 235 12.47 1.78 22.40
CA THR A 235 12.87 1.42 23.77
C THR A 235 13.19 -0.07 23.90
N ILE A 236 12.34 -0.94 23.34
CA ILE A 236 12.58 -2.39 23.32
C ILE A 236 13.89 -2.69 22.58
N PHE A 237 14.08 -2.07 21.41
CA PHE A 237 15.23 -2.32 20.56
C PHE A 237 16.56 -1.97 21.26
N HIS A 238 16.59 -0.90 22.06
CA HIS A 238 17.80 -0.51 22.78
C HIS A 238 17.97 -1.14 24.16
N SER A 239 16.91 -1.70 24.75
CA SER A 239 16.97 -2.40 26.04
C SER A 239 17.22 -3.90 25.93
N TYR A 240 17.02 -4.49 24.74
CA TYR A 240 17.29 -5.90 24.50
C TYR A 240 18.79 -6.15 24.25
N ASP A 241 19.38 -7.11 24.97
CA ASP A 241 20.76 -7.53 24.72
C ASP A 241 20.82 -8.49 23.51
N TRP A 242 21.21 -7.95 22.35
CA TRP A 242 21.32 -8.66 21.09
C TRP A 242 22.52 -9.61 21.00
N SER A 243 23.41 -9.63 22.00
CA SER A 243 24.62 -10.47 21.98
C SER A 243 24.35 -11.98 22.19
N LEU A 244 23.14 -12.35 22.60
CA LEU A 244 22.70 -13.75 22.73
C LEU A 244 22.12 -14.36 21.44
N THR A 245 21.99 -13.57 20.37
CA THR A 245 21.46 -13.99 19.05
C THR A 245 22.48 -13.92 17.91
N SER A 246 23.73 -13.58 18.19
CA SER A 246 24.77 -13.35 17.17
C SER A 246 25.31 -14.64 16.52
N LYS A 247 24.45 -15.40 15.84
CA LYS A 247 24.81 -16.32 14.75
C LYS A 247 23.64 -16.42 13.76
N GLY A 248 23.40 -15.38 12.97
CA GLY A 248 22.50 -15.52 11.82
C GLY A 248 21.99 -14.24 11.19
N CYS A 249 22.60 -13.87 10.07
CA CYS A 249 21.96 -13.26 8.89
C CYS A 249 21.51 -11.78 8.98
N TYR A 250 22.47 -10.88 8.77
CA TYR A 250 22.24 -9.68 7.94
C TYR A 250 22.52 -10.03 6.47
N SER A 251 21.64 -10.80 5.82
CA SER A 251 21.64 -10.96 4.36
C SER A 251 20.51 -11.86 3.90
N THR A 252 19.27 -11.37 3.91
CA THR A 252 18.18 -11.81 3.01
C THR A 252 16.88 -11.07 3.37
N ILE A 253 16.89 -9.74 3.17
CA ILE A 253 15.66 -9.08 2.78
C ILE A 253 15.62 -9.26 1.25
N PRO A 254 14.65 -9.99 0.66
CA PRO A 254 14.48 -9.97 -0.77
C PRO A 254 14.04 -8.56 -1.13
N THR A 255 14.95 -7.80 -1.71
CA THR A 255 14.58 -6.65 -2.53
C THR A 255 13.65 -7.18 -3.61
N ILE A 256 12.43 -6.62 -3.67
CA ILE A 256 11.50 -6.83 -4.78
C ILE A 256 12.16 -6.39 -6.08
#